data_AF-A0A8K0R568-F1
#
_entry.id   AF-A0A8K0R568-F1
#
_cell.length_a   1.000
_cell.length_b   1.000
_cell.length_c   1.000
_cell.angle_alpha   90.00
_cell.angle_beta   90.00
_cell.angle_gamma   90.00
#
_symmetry.space_group_name_H-M   'P 1'
#
loop_
_entity.id
_entity.type
_entity.pdbx_description
1 polymer ?
#
loop_
_entity_poly.entity_id
_entity_poly.type
_entity_poly.pdbx_seq_one_letter_code
_entity_poly.pdbx_strand_id
1 'polypeptide(L)'
;MLLTTRLGYLSTILMLTISIVIAGQTPLKTASHFPWIQKFASIGDSYSAGLGSGDRLDWSCSRYAYSYPNILHTTLLGDHVDRTHQFLSCSGATSTEILEKQVPALSDNLDLLTISAGGNDIGLTPILSNCVYQFYMSGDDACQKSMDEARDKIASASELSRNVTKLLEAAKPKMDPEHGVIYYTGYAAFFGTDDETCDNVTWAVWRDVEWTKQYLKLEMRRDLNDMVRSVNAIIRKAIAAAGPNVRFIDYDHDIEAIRGRYCEADVLEPDPNRPGLAFYEWNTVDHGENKTALQNQTGDGVPRGSFEGGIADRINKTLEEHPDWQFDPEKGFVNKTKDDVDGEGLIDDTLHWLIPDSYKRVFHLRPEGHRIVARKIVEDLERNGKGSVGRSDELIEL
;
A
#
# COMPACT_ATOMS: atom_id res chain seq x y z
N MET A 1 -94.30 19.78 30.29
CA MET A 1 -94.48 18.73 29.28
C MET A 1 -93.32 17.76 29.41
N LEU A 2 -93.65 16.55 29.87
CA LEU A 2 -92.88 15.30 30.02
C LEU A 2 -91.45 15.28 30.62
N LEU A 3 -91.38 14.55 31.74
CA LEU A 3 -90.26 13.90 32.42
C LEU A 3 -89.33 13.12 31.47
N THR A 4 -88.06 12.96 31.85
CA THR A 4 -87.51 11.63 32.21
C THR A 4 -86.10 11.73 32.82
N THR A 5 -85.98 11.10 33.98
CA THR A 5 -84.80 10.87 34.82
C THR A 5 -83.71 10.06 34.11
N ARG A 6 -82.44 10.49 34.18
CA ARG A 6 -81.28 9.67 33.80
C ARG A 6 -80.67 9.01 35.04
N LEU A 7 -80.73 7.68 35.07
CA LEU A 7 -79.99 6.82 35.99
C LEU A 7 -78.49 6.90 35.71
N GLY A 8 -77.68 7.08 36.74
CA GLY A 8 -76.22 6.94 36.69
C GLY A 8 -75.81 5.47 36.76
N TYR A 9 -75.05 5.01 35.78
CA TYR A 9 -74.31 3.74 35.83
C TYR A 9 -72.84 4.08 36.08
N LEU A 10 -72.30 3.68 37.24
CA LEU A 10 -70.86 3.65 37.47
C LEU A 10 -70.28 2.44 36.72
N SER A 11 -69.47 2.70 35.70
CA SER A 11 -68.67 1.67 35.04
C SER A 11 -67.29 1.63 35.68
N THR A 12 -67.01 0.60 36.48
CA THR A 12 -65.68 0.31 37.04
C THR A 12 -64.74 -0.14 35.91
N ILE A 13 -63.79 0.71 35.53
CA ILE A 13 -62.74 0.37 34.56
C ILE A 13 -61.62 -0.37 35.31
N LEU A 14 -61.52 -1.68 35.06
CA LEU A 14 -60.40 -2.51 35.51
C LEU A 14 -59.20 -2.28 34.56
N MET A 15 -58.24 -1.45 34.99
CA MET A 15 -56.98 -1.26 34.27
C MET A 15 -56.10 -2.52 34.41
N LEU A 16 -56.03 -3.33 33.35
CA LEU A 16 -55.07 -4.42 33.24
C LEU A 16 -53.71 -3.83 32.83
N THR A 17 -52.76 -3.72 33.75
CA THR A 17 -51.38 -3.33 33.44
C THR A 17 -50.66 -4.50 32.80
N ILE A 18 -50.53 -4.48 31.47
CA ILE A 18 -49.66 -5.42 30.73
C ILE A 18 -48.22 -4.90 30.85
N SER A 19 -47.42 -5.53 31.71
CA SER A 19 -45.98 -5.30 31.77
C SER A 19 -45.33 -5.90 30.52
N ILE A 20 -45.00 -5.08 29.55
CA ILE A 20 -44.18 -5.48 28.40
C ILE A 20 -42.75 -5.63 28.92
N VAL A 21 -42.30 -6.86 29.10
CA VAL A 21 -40.89 -7.17 29.33
C VAL A 21 -40.16 -6.95 28.00
N ILE A 22 -39.50 -5.81 27.86
CA ILE A 22 -38.57 -5.57 26.75
C ILE A 22 -37.35 -6.43 27.04
N ALA A 23 -37.26 -7.60 26.40
CA ALA A 23 -36.03 -8.38 26.38
C ALA A 23 -34.94 -7.49 25.74
N GLY A 24 -33.99 -7.03 26.56
CA GLY A 24 -32.83 -6.32 26.06
C GLY A 24 -32.10 -7.22 25.08
N GLN A 25 -32.12 -6.84 23.79
CA GLN A 25 -31.28 -7.49 22.79
C GLN A 25 -29.84 -7.14 23.14
N THR A 26 -29.13 -8.06 23.80
CA THR A 26 -27.68 -7.99 23.85
C THR A 26 -27.20 -8.01 22.39
N PRO A 27 -26.45 -6.99 21.92
CA PRO A 27 -25.90 -7.04 20.57
C PRO A 27 -25.11 -8.34 20.44
N LEU A 28 -25.46 -9.15 19.44
CA LEU A 28 -24.68 -10.34 19.09
C LEU A 28 -23.27 -9.85 18.76
N LYS A 29 -22.35 -10.04 19.70
CA LYS A 29 -20.92 -9.82 19.49
C LYS A 29 -20.51 -10.82 18.41
N THR A 30 -20.22 -10.34 17.21
CA THR A 30 -19.73 -11.17 16.11
C THR A 30 -18.52 -11.95 16.62
N ALA A 31 -18.54 -13.28 16.53
CA ALA A 31 -17.43 -14.09 17.00
C ALA A 31 -16.14 -13.70 16.24
N SER A 32 -15.03 -13.57 16.96
CA SER A 32 -13.71 -13.32 16.34
C SER A 32 -13.45 -14.41 15.29
N HIS A 33 -13.15 -13.99 14.05
CA HIS A 33 -12.89 -14.92 12.95
C HIS A 33 -11.63 -15.74 13.22
N PHE A 34 -10.62 -15.11 13.82
CA PHE A 34 -9.39 -15.76 14.27
C PHE A 34 -9.09 -15.41 15.74
N PRO A 35 -9.71 -16.11 16.71
CA PRO A 35 -9.58 -15.78 18.14
C PRO A 35 -8.18 -16.06 18.69
N TRP A 36 -7.38 -16.85 17.99
CA TRP A 36 -5.99 -17.14 18.36
C TRP A 36 -5.02 -16.02 18.00
N ILE A 37 -5.40 -15.10 17.10
CA ILE A 37 -4.56 -13.96 16.73
C ILE A 37 -4.88 -12.82 17.70
N GLN A 38 -4.06 -12.68 18.74
CA GLN A 38 -4.15 -11.62 19.74
C GLN A 38 -3.03 -10.59 19.56
N LYS A 39 -1.83 -11.03 19.21
CA LYS A 39 -0.67 -10.17 18.93
C LYS A 39 -0.35 -10.18 17.45
N PHE A 40 -0.75 -9.11 16.77
CA PHE A 40 -0.47 -8.90 15.36
C PHE A 40 0.56 -7.77 15.20
N ALA A 41 1.53 -7.95 14.32
CA ALA A 41 2.43 -6.87 13.91
C ALA A 41 2.59 -6.80 12.40
N SER A 42 2.94 -5.61 11.91
CA SER A 42 3.21 -5.37 10.50
C SER A 42 4.44 -4.51 10.35
N ILE A 43 5.40 -5.04 9.59
CA ILE A 43 6.62 -4.34 9.19
C ILE A 43 6.65 -4.24 7.67
N GLY A 44 7.51 -3.39 7.14
CA GLY A 44 7.74 -3.31 5.72
C GLY A 44 7.98 -1.91 5.19
N ASP A 45 7.90 -1.82 3.87
CA ASP A 45 8.00 -0.62 3.07
C ASP A 45 6.65 0.11 2.91
N SER A 46 6.59 1.02 1.94
CA SER A 46 5.43 1.83 1.60
C SER A 46 4.21 1.02 1.13
N TYR A 47 4.39 -0.21 0.61
CA TYR A 47 3.26 -1.08 0.24
C TYR A 47 2.61 -1.71 1.47
N SER A 48 3.37 -1.92 2.55
CA SER A 48 2.79 -2.30 3.84
C SER A 48 2.22 -1.09 4.59
N ALA A 49 2.87 0.08 4.50
CA ALA A 49 2.34 1.33 5.07
C ALA A 49 1.03 1.79 4.39
N GLY A 50 0.84 1.40 3.13
CA GLY A 50 -0.34 1.67 2.31
C GLY A 50 -0.40 3.09 1.80
N LEU A 51 0.74 3.59 1.29
CA LEU A 51 0.90 4.97 0.86
C LEU A 51 -0.26 5.45 -0.04
N GLY A 52 -0.98 6.47 0.42
CA GLY A 52 -2.08 7.13 -0.26
C GLY A 52 -3.48 6.59 0.08
N SER A 53 -3.59 5.43 0.74
CA SER A 53 -4.84 4.67 0.83
C SER A 53 -5.76 5.07 1.99
N GLY A 54 -6.61 6.08 1.74
CA GLY A 54 -7.58 6.57 2.73
C GLY A 54 -6.97 7.53 3.74
N ASP A 55 -7.47 7.53 4.97
CA ASP A 55 -7.02 8.49 6.00
C ASP A 55 -5.59 8.18 6.46
N ARG A 56 -4.79 9.23 6.65
CA ARG A 56 -3.43 9.12 7.19
C ARG A 56 -3.49 8.80 8.68
N LEU A 57 -2.81 7.72 9.09
CA LEU A 57 -2.68 7.30 10.49
C LEU A 57 -1.37 7.77 11.14
N ASP A 58 -0.29 7.83 10.35
CA ASP A 58 1.04 8.21 10.82
C ASP A 58 1.78 9.00 9.74
N TRP A 59 2.24 10.21 10.08
CA TRP A 59 2.98 11.09 9.19
C TRP A 59 4.43 10.66 8.96
N SER A 60 5.11 10.17 10.01
CA SER A 60 6.55 9.90 10.00
C SER A 60 6.96 8.72 9.09
N CYS A 61 6.11 7.71 9.01
CA CYS A 61 6.32 6.49 8.26
C CYS A 61 5.28 6.28 7.17
N SER A 62 4.42 7.28 6.99
CA SER A 62 3.44 7.32 5.92
C SER A 62 2.41 6.17 5.96
N ARG A 63 1.84 5.88 7.15
CA ARG A 63 0.86 4.78 7.32
C ARG A 63 -0.57 5.25 7.13
N TYR A 64 -1.41 4.38 6.57
CA TYR A 64 -2.78 4.71 6.15
C TYR A 64 -3.85 3.70 6.56
N ALA A 65 -5.08 4.20 6.67
CA ALA A 65 -6.24 3.47 7.16
C ALA A 65 -6.71 2.34 6.23
N TYR A 66 -6.53 2.45 4.92
CA TYR A 66 -6.87 1.39 3.96
C TYR A 66 -5.66 0.59 3.48
N SER A 67 -4.57 0.63 4.22
CA SER A 67 -3.45 -0.31 4.05
C SER A 67 -3.89 -1.74 4.35
N TYR A 68 -3.31 -2.74 3.67
CA TYR A 68 -3.69 -4.15 3.89
C TYR A 68 -3.49 -4.59 5.35
N PRO A 69 -2.45 -4.15 6.09
CA PRO A 69 -2.33 -4.44 7.52
C PRO A 69 -3.49 -3.89 8.35
N ASN A 70 -3.89 -2.64 8.11
CA ASN A 70 -4.94 -2.02 8.89
C ASN A 70 -6.33 -2.61 8.54
N ILE A 71 -6.56 -2.96 7.27
CA ILE A 71 -7.78 -3.69 6.86
C ILE A 71 -7.86 -5.05 7.55
N LEU A 72 -6.76 -5.80 7.63
CA LEU A 72 -6.72 -7.06 8.38
C LEU A 72 -7.11 -6.83 9.84
N HIS A 73 -6.43 -5.89 10.51
CA HIS A 73 -6.63 -5.62 11.93
C HIS A 73 -8.06 -5.18 12.27
N THR A 74 -8.58 -4.21 11.52
CA THR A 74 -9.84 -3.51 11.86
C THR A 74 -11.08 -4.17 11.30
N THR A 75 -10.95 -5.02 10.27
CA THR A 75 -12.09 -5.56 9.54
C THR A 75 -12.05 -7.09 9.43
N LEU A 76 -10.97 -7.66 8.87
CA LEU A 76 -11.03 -9.04 8.40
C LEU A 76 -10.67 -10.10 9.45
N LEU A 77 -9.89 -9.75 10.48
CA LEU A 77 -9.57 -10.67 11.57
C LEU A 77 -10.71 -10.81 12.61
N GLY A 78 -11.79 -10.04 12.48
CA GLY A 78 -12.94 -9.97 13.39
C GLY A 78 -12.67 -9.14 14.65
N ASP A 79 -13.62 -9.04 15.58
CA ASP A 79 -13.42 -8.29 16.83
C ASP A 79 -12.87 -9.20 17.94
N HIS A 80 -11.75 -8.83 18.55
CA HIS A 80 -11.24 -9.48 19.75
C HIS A 80 -10.78 -8.40 20.74
N VAL A 81 -11.33 -8.42 21.97
CA VAL A 81 -11.16 -7.34 22.96
C VAL A 81 -9.69 -7.10 23.33
N ASP A 82 -8.88 -8.17 23.33
CA ASP A 82 -7.47 -8.09 23.70
C ASP A 82 -6.52 -8.05 22.49
N ARG A 83 -7.04 -7.98 21.25
CA ARG A 83 -6.15 -7.97 20.08
C ARG A 83 -5.44 -6.63 19.96
N THR A 84 -4.12 -6.70 19.85
CA THR A 84 -3.26 -5.55 19.56
C THR A 84 -2.70 -5.66 18.14
N HIS A 85 -2.48 -4.50 17.53
CA HIS A 85 -1.76 -4.38 16.26
C HIS A 85 -0.59 -3.42 16.42
N GLN A 86 0.63 -3.93 16.24
CA GLN A 86 1.85 -3.13 16.20
C GLN A 86 2.19 -2.81 14.74
N PHE A 87 1.83 -1.61 14.29
CA PHE A 87 2.03 -1.18 12.91
C PHE A 87 3.33 -0.38 12.78
N LEU A 88 4.39 -0.98 12.24
CA LEU A 88 5.75 -0.43 12.17
C LEU A 88 6.24 -0.12 10.74
N SER A 89 5.51 -0.54 9.71
CA SER A 89 5.87 -0.31 8.30
C SER A 89 6.17 1.15 8.01
N CYS A 90 7.11 1.42 7.10
CA CYS A 90 7.62 2.76 6.85
C CYS A 90 7.92 2.96 5.37
N SER A 91 7.42 4.05 4.79
CA SER A 91 7.71 4.40 3.40
C SER A 91 9.21 4.52 3.14
N GLY A 92 9.66 4.05 1.98
CA GLY A 92 11.06 4.07 1.55
C GLY A 92 11.97 3.00 2.17
N ALA A 93 11.51 2.27 3.21
CA ALA A 93 12.35 1.31 3.91
C ALA A 93 12.83 0.17 2.98
N THR A 94 14.14 -0.08 3.00
CA THR A 94 14.77 -1.28 2.39
C THR A 94 14.70 -2.48 3.34
N SER A 95 14.94 -3.69 2.84
CA SER A 95 14.98 -4.88 3.70
C SER A 95 16.05 -4.79 4.81
N THR A 96 17.18 -4.13 4.54
CA THR A 96 18.23 -3.84 5.54
C THR A 96 17.74 -2.87 6.61
N GLU A 97 17.05 -1.80 6.23
CA GLU A 97 16.51 -0.85 7.22
C GLU A 97 15.38 -1.44 8.06
N ILE A 98 14.55 -2.31 7.47
CA ILE A 98 13.54 -3.06 8.22
C ILE A 98 14.23 -3.95 9.26
N LEU A 99 15.29 -4.66 8.87
CA LEU A 99 16.10 -5.48 9.78
C LEU A 99 16.74 -4.66 10.91
N GLU A 100 17.25 -3.47 10.62
CA GLU A 100 17.95 -2.62 11.58
C GLU A 100 17.02 -1.82 12.50
N LYS A 101 15.87 -1.38 12.00
CA LYS A 101 15.00 -0.41 12.69
C LYS A 101 13.66 -1.01 13.13
N GLN A 102 13.01 -1.82 12.28
CA GLN A 102 11.65 -2.31 12.54
C GLN A 102 11.65 -3.63 13.31
N VAL A 103 12.53 -4.59 12.96
CA VAL A 103 12.60 -5.88 13.67
C VAL A 103 12.95 -5.74 15.15
N PRO A 104 13.93 -4.90 15.56
CA PRO A 104 14.23 -4.73 16.98
C PRO A 104 13.08 -4.11 17.78
N ALA A 105 12.23 -3.33 17.12
CA ALA A 105 11.05 -2.72 17.73
C ALA A 105 9.86 -3.69 17.86
N LEU A 106 9.91 -4.88 17.22
CA LEU A 106 8.86 -5.88 17.35
C LEU A 106 8.74 -6.39 18.78
N SER A 107 7.50 -6.43 19.24
CA SER A 107 7.12 -7.19 20.44
C SER A 107 7.40 -8.68 20.23
N ASP A 108 7.60 -9.41 21.33
CA ASP A 108 7.78 -10.87 21.29
C ASP A 108 6.43 -11.61 21.40
N ASN A 109 6.47 -12.90 21.03
CA ASN A 109 5.35 -13.84 21.03
C ASN A 109 4.20 -13.37 20.12
N LEU A 110 4.54 -12.96 18.90
CA LEU A 110 3.56 -12.55 17.89
C LEU A 110 2.84 -13.76 17.28
N ASP A 111 1.53 -13.66 17.13
CA ASP A 111 0.70 -14.69 16.49
C ASP A 111 0.73 -14.54 14.97
N LEU A 112 0.74 -13.29 14.51
CA LEU A 112 0.72 -12.92 13.11
C LEU A 112 1.73 -11.80 12.85
N LEU A 113 2.54 -11.95 11.81
CA LEU A 113 3.41 -10.90 11.29
C LEU A 113 3.20 -10.76 9.79
N THR A 114 3.00 -9.53 9.29
CA THR A 114 3.02 -9.25 7.84
C THR A 114 4.26 -8.44 7.47
N ILE A 115 4.87 -8.78 6.33
CA ILE A 115 6.09 -8.16 5.82
C ILE A 115 5.92 -7.81 4.34
N SER A 116 6.32 -6.60 3.94
CA SER A 116 6.55 -6.21 2.54
C SER A 116 7.94 -5.59 2.43
N ALA A 117 8.82 -6.13 1.60
CA ALA A 117 10.10 -5.49 1.28
C ALA A 117 10.69 -6.03 -0.04
N GLY A 118 11.67 -5.32 -0.58
CA GLY A 118 12.43 -5.74 -1.76
C GLY A 118 12.35 -4.75 -2.92
N GLY A 119 11.25 -4.01 -3.08
CA GLY A 119 11.10 -3.03 -4.16
C GLY A 119 12.12 -1.88 -4.07
N ASN A 120 12.40 -1.39 -2.86
CA ASN A 120 13.41 -0.35 -2.63
C ASN A 120 14.84 -0.88 -2.79
N ASP A 121 15.09 -2.14 -2.41
CA ASP A 121 16.40 -2.80 -2.52
C ASP A 121 16.89 -2.90 -3.97
N ILE A 122 15.98 -3.19 -4.91
CA ILE A 122 16.33 -3.29 -6.34
C ILE A 122 16.39 -1.95 -7.08
N GLY A 123 15.96 -0.85 -6.43
CA GLY A 123 16.02 0.49 -7.02
C GLY A 123 14.83 0.86 -7.90
N LEU A 124 13.60 0.60 -7.44
CA LEU A 124 12.38 1.03 -8.15
C LEU A 124 12.32 2.56 -8.34
N THR A 125 12.69 3.36 -7.35
CA THR A 125 12.60 4.82 -7.42
C THR A 125 13.42 5.44 -8.57
N PRO A 126 14.70 5.05 -8.79
CA PRO A 126 15.44 5.43 -10.01
C PRO A 126 14.71 5.09 -11.31
N ILE A 127 14.12 3.89 -11.44
CA ILE A 127 13.37 3.49 -12.64
C ILE A 127 12.16 4.39 -12.85
N LEU A 128 11.34 4.60 -11.82
CA LEU A 128 10.17 5.49 -11.91
C LEU A 128 10.60 6.91 -12.27
N SER A 129 11.70 7.38 -11.68
CA SER A 129 12.27 8.69 -11.96
C SER A 129 12.83 8.84 -13.36
N ASN A 130 13.38 7.80 -13.99
CA ASN A 130 14.12 7.98 -15.24
C ASN A 130 13.33 7.47 -16.45
N CYS A 131 12.42 6.51 -16.25
CA CYS A 131 11.68 5.85 -17.32
C CYS A 131 10.20 6.25 -17.41
N VAL A 132 9.55 6.48 -16.27
CA VAL A 132 8.08 6.62 -16.22
C VAL A 132 7.67 8.08 -16.03
N TYR A 133 8.08 8.65 -14.91
CA TYR A 133 7.66 9.98 -14.48
C TYR A 133 8.71 11.05 -14.77
N GLN A 134 9.96 10.68 -15.07
CA GLN A 134 11.01 11.65 -15.35
C GLN A 134 11.16 12.70 -14.23
N PHE A 135 10.94 12.33 -12.96
CA PHE A 135 11.01 13.25 -11.81
C PHE A 135 12.25 14.12 -11.80
N TYR A 136 13.38 13.51 -12.17
CA TYR A 136 14.58 14.22 -12.54
C TYR A 136 14.72 14.20 -14.07
N MET A 137 14.81 15.38 -14.69
CA MET A 137 15.11 15.48 -16.11
C MET A 137 16.55 15.07 -16.37
N SER A 138 16.72 13.79 -16.71
CA SER A 138 18.00 13.15 -17.00
C SER A 138 18.17 12.97 -18.51
N GLY A 139 19.40 12.67 -18.95
CA GLY A 139 19.70 12.41 -20.35
C GLY A 139 19.03 11.14 -20.90
N ASP A 140 19.00 11.03 -22.23
CA ASP A 140 18.26 9.99 -22.97
C ASP A 140 18.59 8.54 -22.56
N ASP A 141 19.81 8.29 -22.07
CA ASP A 141 20.30 6.96 -21.65
C ASP A 141 19.98 6.60 -20.20
N ALA A 142 19.47 7.56 -19.40
CA ALA A 142 19.29 7.37 -17.96
C ALA A 142 18.24 6.31 -17.62
N CYS A 143 17.17 6.19 -18.43
CA CYS A 143 16.20 5.12 -18.26
C CYS A 143 16.86 3.76 -18.46
N GLN A 144 17.51 3.54 -19.60
CA GLN A 144 18.15 2.27 -19.92
C GLN A 144 19.19 1.88 -18.85
N LYS A 145 20.00 2.86 -18.40
CA LYS A 145 20.97 2.64 -17.33
C LYS A 145 20.31 2.18 -16.02
N SER A 146 19.20 2.80 -15.62
CA SER A 146 18.46 2.36 -14.42
C SER A 146 17.83 0.98 -14.56
N MET A 147 17.35 0.64 -15.77
CA MET A 147 16.84 -0.70 -16.06
C MET A 147 17.96 -1.75 -15.97
N ASP A 148 19.14 -1.45 -16.51
CA ASP A 148 20.30 -2.36 -16.48
C ASP A 148 20.87 -2.53 -15.08
N GLU A 149 20.98 -1.45 -14.30
CA GLU A 149 21.38 -1.51 -12.88
C GLU A 149 20.41 -2.37 -12.05
N ALA A 150 19.10 -2.24 -12.28
CA ALA A 150 18.11 -3.07 -11.60
C ALA A 150 18.19 -4.53 -12.04
N ARG A 151 18.36 -4.79 -13.35
CA ARG A 151 18.60 -6.14 -13.89
C ARG A 151 19.84 -6.77 -13.28
N ASP A 152 20.93 -6.03 -13.15
CA ASP A 152 22.17 -6.51 -12.53
C ASP A 152 21.96 -6.85 -11.05
N LYS A 153 21.26 -6.00 -10.30
CA LYS A 153 20.88 -6.29 -8.90
C LYS A 153 20.02 -7.54 -8.81
N ILE A 154 19.03 -7.69 -9.68
CA ILE A 154 18.14 -8.86 -9.74
C ILE A 154 18.94 -10.12 -10.13
N ALA A 155 19.79 -10.06 -11.16
CA ALA A 155 20.63 -11.16 -11.62
C ALA A 155 21.65 -11.57 -10.55
N SER A 156 22.15 -10.60 -9.79
CA SER A 156 23.02 -10.85 -8.64
C SER A 156 22.31 -11.54 -7.47
N ALA A 157 20.98 -11.76 -7.56
CA ALA A 157 19.97 -12.48 -6.76
C ALA A 157 20.29 -12.83 -5.30
N SER A 158 21.51 -13.29 -5.06
CA SER A 158 22.15 -13.48 -3.77
C SER A 158 22.05 -12.29 -2.82
N GLU A 159 22.01 -11.04 -3.27
CA GLU A 159 21.90 -9.91 -2.33
C GLU A 159 20.49 -9.80 -1.75
N LEU A 160 19.48 -9.61 -2.61
CA LEU A 160 18.09 -9.54 -2.16
C LEU A 160 17.69 -10.81 -1.41
N SER A 161 18.05 -11.99 -1.93
CA SER A 161 17.78 -13.25 -1.24
C SER A 161 18.43 -13.29 0.14
N ARG A 162 19.68 -12.83 0.28
CA ARG A 162 20.39 -12.82 1.57
C ARG A 162 19.75 -11.84 2.54
N ASN A 163 19.35 -10.66 2.08
CA ASN A 163 18.74 -9.67 2.96
C ASN A 163 17.35 -10.12 3.43
N VAL A 164 16.53 -10.70 2.54
CA VAL A 164 15.24 -11.31 2.91
C VAL A 164 15.44 -12.48 3.86
N THR A 165 16.42 -13.35 3.63
CA THR A 165 16.74 -14.45 4.55
C THR A 165 17.12 -13.92 5.93
N LYS A 166 18.04 -12.95 6.03
CA LYS A 166 18.44 -12.35 7.32
C LYS A 166 17.27 -11.69 8.03
N LEU A 167 16.40 -11.00 7.28
CA LEU A 167 15.19 -10.40 7.82
C LEU A 167 14.28 -11.46 8.45
N LEU A 168 14.02 -12.57 7.74
CA LEU A 168 13.20 -13.67 8.23
C LEU A 168 13.86 -14.39 9.42
N GLU A 169 15.16 -14.61 9.40
CA GLU A 169 15.92 -15.18 10.51
C GLU A 169 15.84 -14.34 11.78
N ALA A 170 15.85 -13.01 11.65
CA ALA A 170 15.71 -12.10 12.78
C ALA A 170 14.25 -11.93 13.26
N ALA A 171 13.28 -12.03 12.36
CA ALA A 171 11.85 -11.92 12.69
C ALA A 171 11.30 -13.20 13.34
N LYS A 172 11.75 -14.39 12.93
CA LYS A 172 11.26 -15.67 13.46
C LYS A 172 11.30 -15.79 14.99
N PRO A 173 12.39 -15.40 15.70
CA PRO A 173 12.43 -15.42 17.16
C PRO A 173 11.38 -14.53 17.85
N LYS A 174 10.78 -13.57 17.13
CA LYS A 174 9.71 -12.70 17.66
C LYS A 174 8.34 -13.38 17.63
N MET A 175 8.20 -14.47 16.88
CA MET A 175 6.94 -15.17 16.70
C MET A 175 6.66 -16.12 17.86
N ASP A 176 5.38 -16.36 18.12
CA ASP A 176 4.93 -17.46 18.96
C ASP A 176 5.46 -18.79 18.39
N PRO A 177 6.19 -19.60 19.18
CA PRO A 177 6.86 -20.81 18.68
C PRO A 177 5.89 -21.95 18.37
N GLU A 178 4.67 -21.93 18.91
CA GLU A 178 3.69 -23.00 18.70
C GLU A 178 2.81 -22.75 17.48
N HIS A 179 2.39 -21.49 17.29
CA HIS A 179 1.39 -21.17 16.27
C HIS A 179 1.62 -19.88 15.47
N GLY A 180 2.74 -19.19 15.66
CA GLY A 180 3.05 -17.96 14.93
C GLY A 180 3.15 -18.17 13.41
N VAL A 181 2.58 -17.23 12.65
CA VAL A 181 2.64 -17.23 11.17
C VAL A 181 3.18 -15.90 10.66
N ILE A 182 4.11 -15.96 9.72
CA ILE A 182 4.62 -14.80 8.98
C ILE A 182 4.06 -14.84 7.56
N TYR A 183 3.39 -13.77 7.14
CA TYR A 183 3.06 -13.54 5.74
C TYR A 183 4.00 -12.51 5.14
N TYR A 184 4.54 -12.83 3.98
CA TYR A 184 5.38 -11.93 3.21
C TYR A 184 4.69 -11.67 1.87
N THR A 185 4.37 -10.42 1.59
CA THR A 185 3.65 -10.03 0.38
C THR A 185 4.60 -9.76 -0.76
N GLY A 186 4.26 -10.25 -1.97
CA GLY A 186 4.95 -9.86 -3.19
C GLY A 186 4.50 -8.49 -3.72
N TYR A 187 4.78 -8.25 -4.99
CA TYR A 187 4.30 -7.10 -5.75
C TYR A 187 3.50 -7.57 -6.97
N ALA A 188 2.63 -6.72 -7.52
CA ALA A 188 1.96 -7.01 -8.79
C ALA A 188 2.61 -6.21 -9.93
N ALA A 189 2.56 -6.78 -11.13
CA ALA A 189 2.95 -6.12 -12.36
C ALA A 189 2.13 -4.84 -12.55
N PHE A 190 2.79 -3.76 -12.98
CA PHE A 190 2.17 -2.44 -13.05
C PHE A 190 1.42 -2.21 -14.35
N PHE A 191 1.76 -2.91 -15.42
CA PHE A 191 1.27 -2.59 -16.77
C PHE A 191 0.55 -3.76 -17.44
N GLY A 192 -0.55 -3.49 -18.15
CA GLY A 192 -1.02 -4.36 -19.22
C GLY A 192 0.03 -4.40 -20.34
N THR A 193 0.16 -5.54 -21.00
CA THR A 193 1.19 -5.77 -22.05
C THR A 193 0.64 -6.53 -23.26
N ASP A 194 -0.67 -6.43 -23.46
CA ASP A 194 -1.40 -7.16 -24.51
C ASP A 194 -1.29 -6.48 -25.88
N ASP A 195 -1.15 -5.15 -25.91
CA ASP A 195 -1.14 -4.34 -27.14
C ASP A 195 -0.24 -3.08 -27.02
N GLU A 196 -0.12 -2.31 -28.12
CA GLU A 196 0.61 -1.05 -28.21
C GLU A 196 -0.21 0.20 -27.81
N THR A 197 -1.39 0.06 -27.17
CA THR A 197 -2.30 1.20 -26.90
C THR A 197 -1.62 2.34 -26.13
N CYS A 198 -0.66 2.02 -25.27
CA CYS A 198 0.10 3.00 -24.47
C CYS A 198 1.39 3.51 -25.12
N ASP A 199 1.73 3.14 -26.36
CA ASP A 199 3.04 3.46 -26.95
C ASP A 199 3.25 4.97 -27.18
N ASN A 200 2.18 5.75 -27.21
CA ASN A 200 2.20 7.20 -27.30
C ASN A 200 1.84 7.91 -25.98
N VAL A 201 1.69 7.16 -24.89
CA VAL A 201 1.39 7.70 -23.56
C VAL A 201 2.70 8.05 -22.86
N THR A 202 2.76 9.25 -22.29
CA THR A 202 3.88 9.68 -21.45
C THR A 202 3.35 10.23 -20.13
N TRP A 203 4.01 9.85 -19.06
CA TRP A 203 3.75 10.36 -17.72
C TRP A 203 4.87 11.25 -17.22
N ALA A 204 5.80 11.64 -18.09
CA ALA A 204 6.84 12.59 -17.76
C ALA A 204 6.24 13.84 -17.10
N VAL A 205 6.75 14.17 -15.92
CA VAL A 205 6.34 15.33 -15.12
C VAL A 205 6.55 16.63 -15.89
N TRP A 206 7.56 16.67 -16.76
CA TRP A 206 7.99 17.83 -17.54
C TRP A 206 7.45 17.85 -18.99
N ARG A 207 6.43 17.04 -19.30
CA ARG A 207 5.96 16.81 -20.69
C ARG A 207 5.53 18.06 -21.47
N ASP A 208 5.21 19.15 -20.76
CA ASP A 208 4.70 20.41 -21.31
C ASP A 208 5.82 21.48 -21.49
N VAL A 209 7.02 21.22 -20.94
CA VAL A 209 8.21 22.08 -21.06
C VAL A 209 9.40 21.41 -21.74
N GLU A 210 9.41 20.08 -21.81
CA GLU A 210 10.46 19.28 -22.45
C GLU A 210 9.90 18.49 -23.66
N TRP A 211 10.64 18.56 -24.77
CA TRP A 211 10.28 17.89 -26.03
C TRP A 211 10.76 16.43 -26.05
N THR A 212 11.90 16.14 -25.40
CA THR A 212 12.45 14.79 -25.26
C THR A 212 11.87 14.09 -24.05
N LYS A 213 11.00 13.10 -24.28
CA LYS A 213 10.37 12.32 -23.22
C LYS A 213 10.24 10.85 -23.58
N GLN A 214 10.29 10.03 -22.55
CA GLN A 214 10.02 8.61 -22.57
C GLN A 214 8.51 8.38 -22.66
N TYR A 215 8.18 7.33 -23.39
CA TYR A 215 6.81 6.87 -23.60
C TYR A 215 6.67 5.45 -23.06
N LEU A 216 5.46 5.10 -22.64
CA LEU A 216 5.10 3.79 -22.07
C LEU A 216 4.98 2.71 -23.15
N LYS A 217 6.02 2.58 -23.97
CA LYS A 217 6.11 1.57 -25.05
C LYS A 217 5.94 0.17 -24.50
N LEU A 218 5.33 -0.69 -25.31
CA LEU A 218 5.07 -2.09 -24.98
C LEU A 218 6.31 -2.84 -24.47
N GLU A 219 7.46 -2.64 -25.12
CA GLU A 219 8.74 -3.24 -24.70
C GLU A 219 9.12 -2.81 -23.28
N MET A 220 9.11 -1.50 -22.98
CA MET A 220 9.42 -0.99 -21.65
C MET A 220 8.43 -1.52 -20.59
N ARG A 221 7.13 -1.57 -20.91
CA ARG A 221 6.11 -2.13 -20.00
C ARG A 221 6.37 -3.61 -19.68
N ARG A 222 6.77 -4.40 -20.69
CA ARG A 222 7.14 -5.82 -20.51
C ARG A 222 8.37 -5.96 -19.61
N ASP A 223 9.40 -5.17 -19.88
CA ASP A 223 10.64 -5.18 -19.09
C ASP A 223 10.39 -4.84 -17.62
N LEU A 224 9.57 -3.81 -17.35
CA LEU A 224 9.21 -3.41 -15.99
C LEU A 224 8.46 -4.53 -15.26
N ASN A 225 7.50 -5.17 -15.93
CA ASN A 225 6.76 -6.29 -15.36
C ASN A 225 7.65 -7.53 -15.13
N ASP A 226 8.59 -7.82 -16.04
CA ASP A 226 9.54 -8.93 -15.89
C ASP A 226 10.45 -8.73 -14.68
N MET A 227 10.87 -7.50 -14.40
CA MET A 227 11.62 -7.19 -13.17
C MET A 227 10.78 -7.44 -11.93
N VAL A 228 9.51 -7.02 -11.89
CA VAL A 228 8.60 -7.31 -10.76
C VAL A 228 8.48 -8.83 -10.53
N ARG A 229 8.22 -9.60 -11.60
CA ARG A 229 8.14 -11.07 -11.52
C ARG A 229 9.44 -11.70 -11.03
N SER A 230 10.58 -11.18 -11.46
CA SER A 230 11.90 -11.66 -11.03
C SER A 230 12.16 -11.39 -9.54
N VAL A 231 11.79 -10.22 -9.04
CA VAL A 231 11.84 -9.90 -7.60
C VAL A 231 10.95 -10.86 -6.80
N ASN A 232 9.70 -11.05 -7.23
CA ASN A 232 8.78 -12.00 -6.60
C ASN A 232 9.34 -13.43 -6.59
N ALA A 233 10.01 -13.86 -7.66
CA ALA A 233 10.62 -15.18 -7.72
C ALA A 233 11.74 -15.36 -6.67
N ILE A 234 12.58 -14.33 -6.48
CA ILE A 234 13.63 -14.33 -5.45
C ILE A 234 13.02 -14.37 -4.04
N ILE A 235 12.04 -13.51 -3.77
CA ILE A 235 11.34 -13.44 -2.48
C ILE A 235 10.64 -14.77 -2.17
N ARG A 236 9.86 -15.30 -3.12
CA ARG A 236 9.16 -16.58 -2.98
C ARG A 236 10.11 -17.73 -2.66
N LYS A 237 11.29 -17.75 -3.29
CA LYS A 237 12.33 -18.76 -3.01
C LYS A 237 12.89 -18.63 -1.59
N ALA A 238 13.18 -17.41 -1.13
CA ALA A 238 13.67 -17.17 0.23
C ALA A 238 12.63 -17.58 1.29
N ILE A 239 11.35 -17.29 1.05
CA ILE A 239 10.24 -17.67 1.94
C ILE A 239 10.06 -19.19 1.99
N ALA A 240 10.08 -19.87 0.84
CA ALA A 240 9.99 -21.33 0.80
C ALA A 240 11.12 -21.98 1.62
N ALA A 241 12.33 -21.44 1.55
CA ALA A 241 13.47 -21.90 2.36
C ALA A 241 13.31 -21.59 3.86
N ALA A 242 12.52 -20.58 4.23
CA ALA A 242 12.28 -20.22 5.62
C ALA A 242 11.31 -21.18 6.35
N GLY A 243 10.59 -22.04 5.65
CA GLY A 243 9.74 -23.09 6.24
C GLY A 243 8.25 -22.76 6.25
N PRO A 244 7.40 -23.71 6.67
CA PRO A 244 5.96 -23.70 6.39
C PRO A 244 5.16 -22.61 7.13
N ASN A 245 5.72 -22.05 8.20
CA ASN A 245 5.10 -20.97 8.96
C ASN A 245 5.41 -19.58 8.36
N VAL A 246 6.22 -19.52 7.31
CA VAL A 246 6.45 -18.29 6.51
C VAL A 246 5.81 -18.49 5.14
N ARG A 247 4.84 -17.65 4.79
CA ARG A 247 3.96 -17.86 3.63
C ARG A 247 4.01 -16.66 2.69
N PHE A 248 4.16 -16.92 1.41
CA PHE A 248 4.20 -15.88 0.38
C PHE A 248 2.78 -15.55 -0.12
N ILE A 249 2.45 -14.26 -0.19
CA ILE A 249 1.20 -13.78 -0.77
C ILE A 249 1.49 -13.21 -2.15
N ASP A 250 1.10 -13.98 -3.16
CA ASP A 250 1.15 -13.58 -4.56
C ASP A 250 -0.22 -13.09 -5.02
N TYR A 251 -0.34 -11.80 -5.29
CA TYR A 251 -1.59 -11.18 -5.72
C TYR A 251 -1.54 -10.64 -7.16
N ASP A 252 -0.47 -10.93 -7.91
CA ASP A 252 -0.26 -10.41 -9.27
C ASP A 252 -1.41 -10.80 -10.21
N HIS A 253 -1.77 -12.09 -10.20
CA HIS A 253 -2.86 -12.60 -11.03
C HIS A 253 -4.23 -12.02 -10.63
N ASP A 254 -4.46 -11.72 -9.35
CA ASP A 254 -5.72 -11.11 -8.91
C ASP A 254 -5.85 -9.67 -9.44
N ILE A 255 -4.75 -8.92 -9.47
CA ILE A 255 -4.69 -7.57 -10.04
C ILE A 255 -4.92 -7.61 -11.55
N GLU A 256 -4.29 -8.55 -12.25
CA GLU A 256 -4.53 -8.77 -13.68
C GLU A 256 -6.00 -9.17 -13.95
N ALA A 257 -6.57 -10.07 -13.16
CA ALA A 257 -7.94 -10.54 -13.33
C ALA A 257 -9.00 -9.43 -13.20
N ILE A 258 -8.73 -8.42 -12.37
CA ILE A 258 -9.60 -7.23 -12.24
C ILE A 258 -9.25 -6.11 -13.23
N ARG A 259 -8.29 -6.34 -14.14
CA ARG A 259 -7.75 -5.33 -15.06
C ARG A 259 -7.24 -4.10 -14.31
N GLY A 260 -6.50 -4.35 -13.22
CA GLY A 260 -6.07 -3.34 -12.27
C GLY A 260 -4.75 -2.65 -12.58
N ARG A 261 -4.07 -3.07 -13.65
CA ARG A 261 -2.77 -2.51 -14.06
C ARG A 261 -2.96 -1.25 -14.89
N TYR A 262 -1.97 -0.39 -14.99
CA TYR A 262 -1.97 0.68 -15.99
C TYR A 262 -1.94 0.11 -17.41
N CYS A 263 -2.38 0.85 -18.43
CA CYS A 263 -2.22 0.43 -19.82
C CYS A 263 -2.81 -0.95 -20.14
N GLU A 264 -3.95 -1.29 -19.52
CA GLU A 264 -4.74 -2.47 -19.93
C GLU A 264 -5.33 -2.23 -21.32
N ALA A 265 -5.54 -3.30 -22.10
CA ALA A 265 -6.10 -3.19 -23.44
C ALA A 265 -7.40 -2.36 -23.47
N ASP A 266 -7.63 -1.60 -24.53
CA ASP A 266 -8.81 -0.73 -24.68
C ASP A 266 -8.97 0.40 -23.64
N VAL A 267 -7.99 0.63 -22.75
CA VAL A 267 -7.98 1.78 -21.84
C VAL A 267 -7.22 2.94 -22.48
N LEU A 268 -7.88 4.10 -22.59
CA LEU A 268 -7.25 5.33 -23.05
C LEU A 268 -6.62 6.06 -21.87
N GLU A 269 -5.32 5.85 -21.65
CA GLU A 269 -4.57 6.50 -20.58
C GLU A 269 -4.23 7.97 -20.93
N PRO A 270 -4.16 8.88 -19.93
CA PRO A 270 -4.38 8.65 -18.51
C PRO A 270 -5.87 8.52 -18.14
N ASP A 271 -6.22 7.50 -17.34
CA ASP A 271 -7.57 7.32 -16.79
C ASP A 271 -7.53 7.01 -15.28
N PRO A 272 -7.16 8.00 -14.46
CA PRO A 272 -6.70 7.77 -13.09
C PRO A 272 -7.80 7.35 -12.12
N ASN A 273 -9.06 7.48 -12.51
CA ASN A 273 -10.21 7.10 -11.69
C ASN A 273 -11.04 5.98 -12.33
N ARG A 274 -10.50 5.31 -13.36
CA ARG A 274 -11.20 4.21 -14.02
C ARG A 274 -11.58 3.11 -13.02
N PRO A 275 -12.75 2.48 -13.17
CA PRO A 275 -13.11 1.30 -12.40
C PRO A 275 -12.05 0.20 -12.56
N GLY A 276 -11.73 -0.47 -11.45
CA GLY A 276 -10.80 -1.60 -11.43
C GLY A 276 -9.33 -1.21 -11.33
N LEU A 277 -8.93 0.04 -11.62
CA LEU A 277 -7.53 0.46 -11.45
C LEU A 277 -7.07 0.24 -10.01
N ALA A 278 -6.04 -0.57 -9.83
CA ALA A 278 -5.58 -1.04 -8.52
C ALA A 278 -4.40 -0.24 -7.98
N PHE A 279 -3.78 0.60 -8.80
CA PHE A 279 -2.64 1.44 -8.42
C PHE A 279 -2.95 2.93 -8.63
N TYR A 280 -2.33 3.80 -7.84
CA TYR A 280 -2.46 5.23 -8.02
C TYR A 280 -1.71 5.71 -9.27
N GLU A 281 -2.47 6.18 -10.26
CA GLU A 281 -1.94 6.96 -11.38
C GLU A 281 -1.91 8.45 -11.01
N TRP A 282 -1.36 9.29 -11.89
CA TRP A 282 -1.42 10.74 -11.77
C TRP A 282 -2.83 11.25 -11.56
N ASN A 283 -3.02 12.15 -10.59
CA ASN A 283 -4.32 12.78 -10.34
C ASN A 283 -5.46 11.80 -10.01
N THR A 284 -5.13 10.59 -9.57
CA THR A 284 -6.12 9.69 -8.96
C THR A 284 -6.75 10.39 -7.76
N VAL A 285 -8.06 10.25 -7.60
CA VAL A 285 -8.87 10.75 -6.48
C VAL A 285 -9.83 9.64 -6.08
N ASP A 286 -9.62 9.06 -4.90
CA ASP A 286 -10.49 8.01 -4.40
C ASP A 286 -11.85 8.56 -3.96
N HIS A 287 -12.83 7.65 -3.90
CA HIS A 287 -14.16 8.00 -3.44
C HIS A 287 -14.14 8.58 -2.02
N GLY A 288 -14.67 9.80 -1.87
CA GLY A 288 -14.71 10.52 -0.60
C GLY A 288 -13.57 11.53 -0.41
N GLU A 289 -12.56 11.52 -1.29
CA GLU A 289 -11.49 12.51 -1.25
C GLU A 289 -11.89 13.84 -1.89
N ASN A 290 -11.36 14.95 -1.36
CA ASN A 290 -11.54 16.26 -1.94
C ASN A 290 -10.46 16.51 -3.01
N LYS A 291 -10.84 16.39 -4.28
CA LYS A 291 -9.95 16.65 -5.43
C LYS A 291 -9.23 17.99 -5.34
N THR A 292 -9.94 19.07 -5.03
CA THR A 292 -9.37 20.42 -4.93
C THR A 292 -8.36 20.51 -3.80
N ALA A 293 -8.61 19.87 -2.66
CA ALA A 293 -7.64 19.82 -1.57
C ALA A 293 -6.37 19.06 -1.99
N LEU A 294 -6.53 17.87 -2.59
CA LEU A 294 -5.40 17.06 -3.08
C LEU A 294 -4.57 17.73 -4.17
N GLN A 295 -5.17 18.62 -4.96
CA GLN A 295 -4.51 19.32 -6.07
C GLN A 295 -3.94 20.69 -5.67
N ASN A 296 -4.55 21.37 -4.69
CA ASN A 296 -4.16 22.73 -4.31
C ASN A 296 -3.36 22.81 -3.00
N GLN A 297 -3.33 21.74 -2.20
CA GLN A 297 -2.41 21.66 -1.06
C GLN A 297 -1.05 21.19 -1.60
N THR A 298 -0.08 22.11 -1.62
CA THR A 298 1.35 21.75 -1.64
C THR A 298 1.61 21.03 -0.32
N GLY A 299 1.42 19.70 -0.34
CA GLY A 299 1.19 18.94 0.88
C GLY A 299 2.32 19.02 1.89
N ASP A 300 2.06 18.51 3.09
CA ASP A 300 2.97 18.59 4.23
C ASP A 300 4.37 18.02 3.92
N GLY A 301 5.35 18.50 4.68
CA GLY A 301 6.75 18.08 4.56
C GLY A 301 6.89 16.56 4.65
N VAL A 302 7.64 15.98 3.73
CA VAL A 302 7.85 14.53 3.68
C VAL A 302 9.16 14.16 4.37
N PRO A 303 9.23 13.03 5.09
CA PRO A 303 10.48 12.56 5.69
C PRO A 303 11.54 12.29 4.63
N ARG A 304 12.78 12.75 4.84
CA ARG A 304 13.91 12.31 4.01
C ARG A 304 14.10 10.80 4.07
N GLY A 305 14.42 10.19 2.93
CA GLY A 305 14.55 8.74 2.78
C GLY A 305 13.23 7.98 2.58
N SER A 306 12.08 8.64 2.71
CA SER A 306 10.79 8.08 2.25
C SER A 306 10.74 8.01 0.72
N PHE A 307 9.81 7.22 0.18
CA PHE A 307 9.54 7.19 -1.26
C PHE A 307 9.21 8.59 -1.79
N GLU A 308 8.35 9.29 -1.05
CA GLU A 308 7.98 10.67 -1.35
C GLU A 308 9.22 11.56 -1.33
N GLY A 309 10.02 11.54 -0.25
CA GLY A 309 11.24 12.34 -0.14
C GLY A 309 12.18 12.17 -1.33
N GLY A 310 12.34 10.94 -1.83
CA GLY A 310 13.15 10.66 -3.03
C GLY A 310 12.61 11.28 -4.32
N ILE A 311 11.28 11.36 -4.48
CA ILE A 311 10.65 12.09 -5.59
C ILE A 311 10.93 13.59 -5.45
N ALA A 312 10.72 14.12 -4.24
CA ALA A 312 10.89 15.53 -3.90
C ALA A 312 12.31 16.03 -4.23
N ASP A 313 13.33 15.27 -3.81
CA ASP A 313 14.75 15.58 -4.06
C ASP A 313 15.04 15.68 -5.57
N ARG A 314 14.44 14.78 -6.37
CA ARG A 314 14.66 14.71 -7.82
C ARG A 314 14.03 15.88 -8.56
N ILE A 315 12.81 16.26 -8.19
CA ILE A 315 12.13 17.43 -8.74
C ILE A 315 12.88 18.71 -8.37
N ASN A 316 13.26 18.85 -7.09
CA ASN A 316 14.01 20.02 -6.63
C ASN A 316 15.32 20.16 -7.40
N LYS A 317 16.05 19.05 -7.62
CA LYS A 317 17.26 19.05 -8.43
C LYS A 317 17.00 19.51 -9.88
N THR A 318 15.91 19.10 -10.50
CA THR A 318 15.56 19.60 -11.85
C THR A 318 15.25 21.10 -11.84
N LEU A 319 14.53 21.61 -10.85
CA LEU A 319 14.22 23.03 -10.74
C LEU A 319 15.46 23.89 -10.43
N GLU A 320 16.45 23.35 -9.72
CA GLU A 320 17.75 23.98 -9.53
C GLU A 320 18.53 24.12 -10.86
N GLU A 321 18.44 23.10 -11.72
CA GLU A 321 19.08 23.08 -13.04
C GLU A 321 18.28 23.91 -14.09
N HIS A 322 16.97 24.11 -13.87
CA HIS A 322 16.04 24.82 -14.75
C HIS A 322 15.24 25.90 -13.98
N PRO A 323 15.88 27.02 -13.59
CA PRO A 323 15.25 28.05 -12.76
C PRO A 323 14.12 28.83 -13.45
N ASP A 324 13.99 28.70 -14.77
CA ASP A 324 12.89 29.24 -15.57
C ASP A 324 11.62 28.38 -15.52
N TRP A 325 11.68 27.19 -14.89
CA TRP A 325 10.52 26.30 -14.77
C TRP A 325 9.82 26.46 -13.42
N GLN A 326 8.51 26.20 -13.40
CA GLN A 326 7.72 26.16 -12.18
C GLN A 326 6.54 25.20 -12.31
N PHE A 327 5.96 24.79 -11.17
CA PHE A 327 4.75 23.99 -11.15
C PHE A 327 3.50 24.89 -11.15
N ASP A 328 2.60 24.68 -12.10
CA ASP A 328 1.24 25.23 -12.13
C ASP A 328 0.26 24.08 -11.75
N PRO A 329 -0.57 24.24 -10.71
CA PRO A 329 -1.48 23.18 -10.27
C PRO A 329 -2.50 22.70 -11.32
N GLU A 330 -2.87 23.55 -12.28
CA GLU A 330 -3.81 23.20 -13.34
C GLU A 330 -3.11 22.65 -14.58
N LYS A 331 -1.92 23.17 -14.89
CA LYS A 331 -1.20 22.89 -16.14
C LYS A 331 -0.01 21.96 -15.99
N GLY A 332 0.36 21.59 -14.76
CA GLY A 332 1.61 20.89 -14.49
C GLY A 332 2.81 21.82 -14.61
N PHE A 333 3.98 21.31 -14.98
CA PHE A 333 5.17 22.14 -15.10
C PHE A 333 5.12 23.04 -16.34
N VAL A 334 5.39 24.33 -16.15
CA VAL A 334 5.34 25.37 -17.17
C VAL A 334 6.59 26.24 -17.15
N ASN A 335 6.91 26.87 -18.28
CA ASN A 335 7.94 27.90 -18.33
C ASN A 335 7.38 29.20 -17.73
N LYS A 336 8.19 29.89 -16.90
CA LYS A 336 7.81 31.13 -16.21
C LYS A 336 7.32 32.17 -17.21
N THR A 337 6.03 32.50 -17.14
CA THR A 337 5.50 33.77 -17.64
C THR A 337 5.48 34.73 -16.47
N LYS A 338 6.14 35.88 -16.59
CA LYS A 338 6.30 36.90 -15.54
C LYS A 338 5.04 37.04 -14.68
N ASP A 339 5.05 36.45 -13.49
CA ASP A 339 4.48 36.94 -12.23
C ASP A 339 4.99 36.00 -11.13
N ASP A 340 5.58 36.60 -10.10
CA ASP A 340 6.31 35.93 -9.01
C ASP A 340 5.43 34.91 -8.27
N VAL A 341 5.96 33.69 -8.12
CA VAL A 341 5.59 32.82 -7.00
C VAL A 341 6.82 32.74 -6.12
N ASP A 342 6.75 33.42 -4.98
CA ASP A 342 7.77 33.40 -3.93
C ASP A 342 8.14 31.97 -3.59
N GLY A 343 9.42 31.66 -3.79
CA GLY A 343 10.02 30.42 -3.36
C GLY A 343 10.44 30.53 -1.90
N GLU A 344 10.01 29.59 -1.08
CA GLU A 344 10.74 29.18 0.12
C GLU A 344 10.62 27.65 0.18
N GLY A 345 11.67 26.86 0.39
CA GLY A 345 12.87 27.10 1.19
C GLY A 345 12.86 26.08 2.33
N LEU A 346 13.82 25.16 2.34
CA LEU A 346 13.99 24.06 3.30
C LEU A 346 13.74 24.49 4.76
N ILE A 347 12.88 23.76 5.47
CA ILE A 347 12.73 23.84 6.93
C ILE A 347 12.91 22.42 7.50
N ASP A 348 14.06 22.20 8.14
CA ASP A 348 14.42 21.00 8.93
C ASP A 348 14.60 19.65 8.16
N ASP A 349 14.53 18.50 8.85
CA ASP A 349 14.58 17.12 8.33
C ASP A 349 13.42 16.74 7.36
N THR A 350 12.57 17.70 7.04
CA THR A 350 11.42 17.61 6.13
C THR A 350 11.70 18.36 4.83
N LEU A 351 11.48 17.71 3.68
CA LEU A 351 11.52 18.42 2.39
C LEU A 351 10.16 19.09 2.14
N HIS A 352 10.14 20.43 2.13
CA HIS A 352 8.98 21.20 1.68
C HIS A 352 8.80 21.05 0.17
N TRP A 353 7.56 20.86 -0.25
CA TRP A 353 7.24 20.18 -1.49
C TRP A 353 6.43 21.06 -2.46
N LEU A 354 6.77 21.03 -3.76
CA LEU A 354 6.16 21.88 -4.81
C LEU A 354 5.05 21.21 -5.67
N ILE A 355 4.80 19.90 -5.53
CA ILE A 355 3.79 19.11 -6.29
C ILE A 355 2.60 18.62 -5.38
N PRO A 356 1.38 18.35 -5.88
CA PRO A 356 0.24 17.95 -5.05
C PRO A 356 0.34 16.51 -4.50
N ASP A 357 -0.41 16.21 -3.44
CA ASP A 357 -0.41 14.90 -2.77
C ASP A 357 -0.83 13.73 -3.67
N SER A 358 -1.64 14.01 -4.70
CA SER A 358 -2.02 13.02 -5.70
C SER A 358 -0.81 12.45 -6.46
N TYR A 359 0.33 13.14 -6.46
CA TYR A 359 1.55 12.72 -7.12
C TYR A 359 2.47 11.86 -6.22
N LYS A 360 2.25 11.87 -4.90
CA LYS A 360 3.13 11.22 -3.93
C LYS A 360 2.87 9.72 -3.79
N ARG A 361 1.65 9.30 -4.10
CA ARG A 361 1.16 7.93 -3.93
C ARG A 361 1.30 7.05 -5.17
N VAL A 362 1.84 7.59 -6.26
CA VAL A 362 1.90 6.88 -7.54
C VAL A 362 2.55 5.50 -7.41
N PHE A 363 2.08 4.55 -8.23
CA PHE A 363 2.52 3.14 -8.19
C PHE A 363 2.17 2.35 -6.92
N HIS A 364 1.57 2.98 -5.90
CA HIS A 364 1.09 2.25 -4.73
C HIS A 364 -0.32 1.75 -4.92
N LEU A 365 -0.70 0.71 -4.18
CA LEU A 365 -2.02 0.14 -4.25
C LEU A 365 -3.08 1.13 -3.76
N ARG A 366 -4.16 1.23 -4.52
CA ARG A 366 -5.42 1.86 -4.10
C ARG A 366 -6.11 0.97 -3.05
N PRO A 367 -7.14 1.48 -2.33
CA PRO A 367 -7.83 0.73 -1.29
C PRO A 367 -8.30 -0.65 -1.74
N GLU A 368 -8.75 -0.80 -3.00
CA GLU A 368 -9.19 -2.09 -3.52
C GLU A 368 -8.02 -3.08 -3.73
N GLY A 369 -6.86 -2.59 -4.19
CA GLY A 369 -5.65 -3.38 -4.27
C GLY A 369 -5.21 -3.89 -2.90
N HIS A 370 -5.26 -3.03 -1.87
CA HIS A 370 -4.99 -3.46 -0.50
C HIS A 370 -6.01 -4.47 0.03
N ARG A 371 -7.29 -4.34 -0.31
CA ARG A 371 -8.32 -5.34 0.03
C ARG A 371 -8.03 -6.69 -0.60
N ILE A 372 -7.53 -6.74 -1.84
CA ILE A 372 -7.10 -7.99 -2.47
C ILE A 372 -6.01 -8.65 -1.62
N VAL A 373 -4.94 -7.93 -1.29
CA VAL A 373 -3.84 -8.47 -0.47
C VAL A 373 -4.33 -8.98 0.88
N ALA A 374 -5.16 -8.19 1.57
CA ALA A 374 -5.73 -8.55 2.86
C ALA A 374 -6.63 -9.81 2.77
N ARG A 375 -7.48 -9.90 1.73
CA ARG A 375 -8.31 -11.09 1.50
C ARG A 375 -7.47 -12.34 1.22
N LYS A 376 -6.40 -12.24 0.44
CA LYS A 376 -5.52 -13.39 0.18
C LYS A 376 -4.87 -13.93 1.45
N ILE A 377 -4.48 -13.05 2.38
CA ILE A 377 -3.96 -13.45 3.69
C ILE A 377 -5.02 -14.20 4.49
N VAL A 378 -6.27 -13.70 4.48
CA VAL A 378 -7.40 -14.36 5.17
C VAL A 378 -7.74 -15.71 4.55
N GLU A 379 -7.82 -15.79 3.22
CA GLU A 379 -8.04 -17.04 2.49
C GLU A 379 -6.96 -18.08 2.81
N ASP A 380 -5.70 -17.66 2.95
CA ASP A 380 -4.63 -18.55 3.39
C ASP A 380 -4.78 -18.97 4.86
N LEU A 381 -5.10 -18.03 5.75
CA LEU A 381 -5.37 -18.31 7.16
C LEU A 381 -6.54 -19.28 7.34
N GLU A 382 -7.61 -19.17 6.55
CA GLU A 382 -8.75 -20.08 6.58
C GLU A 382 -8.36 -21.49 6.13
N ARG A 383 -7.53 -21.60 5.09
CA ARG A 383 -7.09 -22.90 4.55
C ARG A 383 -6.06 -23.61 5.42
N ASN A 384 -5.07 -22.86 5.91
CA ASN A 384 -3.87 -23.42 6.52
C ASN A 384 -3.79 -23.16 8.02
N GLY A 385 -4.62 -22.27 8.56
CA GLY A 385 -4.68 -21.97 10.00
C GLY A 385 -3.37 -21.45 10.58
N LYS A 386 -3.20 -21.77 11.87
CA LYS A 386 -2.02 -21.51 12.70
C LYS A 386 -0.73 -22.05 12.08
N GLY A 387 0.41 -21.56 12.58
CA GLY A 387 1.68 -22.22 12.37
C GLY A 387 1.65 -23.64 12.95
N SER A 388 2.41 -24.55 12.36
CA SER A 388 2.64 -25.87 12.91
C SER A 388 3.99 -25.90 13.62
N VAL A 389 4.05 -26.50 14.81
CA VAL A 389 5.33 -26.93 15.39
C VAL A 389 5.94 -27.92 14.41
N GLY A 390 7.16 -27.66 13.96
CA GLY A 390 7.90 -28.61 13.15
C GLY A 390 7.97 -29.93 13.91
N ARG A 391 7.23 -30.93 13.47
CA ARG A 391 7.39 -32.31 13.93
C ARG A 391 8.73 -32.73 13.37
N SER A 392 9.81 -32.49 14.13
CA SER A 392 11.08 -33.16 13.91
C SER A 392 10.77 -34.65 13.79
N ASP A 393 11.24 -35.27 12.72
CA ASP A 393 11.10 -36.68 12.44
C ASP A 393 11.63 -37.53 13.61
N GLU A 394 10.79 -37.76 14.62
CA GLU A 394 10.85 -38.95 15.45
C GLU A 394 10.19 -40.07 14.65
N LEU A 395 10.94 -40.56 13.66
CA LEU A 395 10.89 -41.97 13.29
C LEU A 395 11.45 -42.75 14.49
N ILE A 396 10.58 -42.98 15.48
CA ILE A 396 10.78 -44.00 16.49
C ILE A 396 10.70 -45.34 15.76
N GLU A 397 11.82 -46.06 15.77
CA GLU A 397 11.90 -47.48 15.45
C GLU A 397 10.73 -48.24 16.10
N LEU A 398 9.90 -48.88 15.28
CA LEU A 398 9.24 -50.16 15.59
C LEU A 398 9.04 -50.97 14.31
#